data_AF-A0A7R9NXC1-F1
#
_entry.id   AF-A0A7R9NXC1-F1
#
_cell.length_a   1.000
_cell.length_b   1.000
_cell.length_c   1.000
_cell.angle_alpha   90.00
_cell.angle_beta   90.00
_cell.angle_gamma   90.00
#
_symmetry.space_group_name_H-M   'P 1'
#
loop_
_entity.id
_entity.type
_entity.pdbx_description
1 polymer ?
#
loop_
_entity_poly.entity_id
_entity_poly.type
_entity_poly.pdbx_seq_one_letter_code
_entity_poly.pdbx_strand_id
1 'polypeptide(L)'
;MKEWRCLLAGKLVNDELTHKVESAVKERLLKTSQDKSVEDSTAGGDQVNYRRASRLLFQAVLAAAKLTFFEQLEQFPWEMISLLSGHPVVRAHSLHMLHSLFKVHEKDIKNGHVVSTNPELGNYIVNPDQNLNSMEERIKMSLVPRTPKWKGIFGVKPTSQQFKNALKDYDIFFYSGHGCGTKYLVGEDIQKIQVQAASLLFGCDSIGLMSLGRLVENWGTAQSYLIGCSPCIVGTLWAVTDQDTDRLALNMLHHWLPPTEEMKKRMSLVEPKDKRPLRNDLRQEARQFMTSAAFAAIGLPIKLHSEFD
;
A
#
# COMPACT_ATOMS: atom_id res chain seq x y z
N MET A 1 15.83 -4.77 -20.75
CA MET A 1 14.77 -4.39 -19.78
C MET A 1 15.11 -5.06 -18.48
N LYS A 2 15.39 -4.28 -17.43
CA LYS A 2 16.05 -4.76 -16.20
C LYS A 2 15.08 -5.62 -15.38
N GLU A 3 15.53 -6.84 -15.07
CA GLU A 3 14.80 -7.85 -14.32
C GLU A 3 14.79 -7.53 -12.81
N TRP A 4 13.65 -7.83 -12.18
CA TRP A 4 13.27 -7.48 -10.82
C TRP A 4 14.03 -8.32 -9.79
N ARG A 5 14.60 -7.68 -8.77
CA ARG A 5 15.35 -8.34 -7.67
C ARG A 5 14.67 -8.06 -6.33
N CYS A 6 14.47 -9.10 -5.53
CA CYS A 6 13.92 -9.01 -4.18
C CYS A 6 15.04 -9.08 -3.14
N LEU A 7 14.99 -8.20 -2.14
CA LEU A 7 15.80 -8.26 -0.93
C LEU A 7 14.88 -8.53 0.26
N LEU A 8 15.01 -9.69 0.88
CA LEU A 8 14.55 -9.97 2.23
C LEU A 8 15.63 -9.46 3.19
N ALA A 9 15.39 -8.34 3.87
CA ALA A 9 16.29 -7.83 4.89
C ALA A 9 16.15 -8.67 6.18
N GLY A 10 16.84 -9.80 6.22
CA GLY A 10 16.89 -10.67 7.39
C GLY A 10 18.12 -11.57 7.35
N LYS A 11 19.18 -11.12 8.04
CA LYS A 11 20.51 -11.74 8.20
C LYS A 11 21.43 -11.75 6.97
N LEU A 12 22.51 -10.97 7.08
CA LEU A 12 23.90 -11.35 6.77
C LEU A 12 24.05 -12.78 6.24
N VAL A 13 24.08 -12.98 4.92
CA VAL A 13 24.48 -14.27 4.35
C VAL A 13 25.18 -14.09 3.00
N ASN A 14 26.50 -14.27 3.03
CA ASN A 14 27.32 -15.06 2.11
C ASN A 14 26.81 -15.17 0.65
N ASP A 15 27.54 -14.57 -0.28
CA ASP A 15 27.27 -14.55 -1.73
C ASP A 15 27.04 -15.96 -2.34
N GLU A 16 27.63 -17.01 -1.76
CA GLU A 16 27.39 -18.39 -2.22
C GLU A 16 25.96 -18.88 -1.99
N LEU A 17 25.30 -18.42 -0.93
CA LEU A 17 23.94 -18.84 -0.58
C LEU A 17 22.92 -18.17 -1.50
N THR A 18 23.18 -16.93 -1.90
CA THR A 18 22.43 -16.20 -2.93
C THR A 18 22.44 -16.96 -4.24
N HIS A 19 23.62 -17.40 -4.72
CA HIS A 19 23.73 -18.13 -5.99
C HIS A 19 23.06 -19.51 -5.96
N LYS A 20 23.14 -20.22 -4.83
CA LYS A 20 22.47 -21.52 -4.63
C LYS A 20 20.95 -21.39 -4.61
N VAL A 21 20.43 -20.38 -3.91
CA VAL A 21 18.98 -20.09 -3.86
C VAL A 21 18.49 -19.64 -5.24
N GLU A 22 19.23 -18.78 -5.93
CA GLU A 22 18.89 -18.33 -7.29
C GLU A 22 18.84 -19.48 -8.30
N SER A 23 19.82 -20.39 -8.24
CA SER A 23 19.88 -21.56 -9.12
C SER A 23 18.70 -22.50 -8.84
N ALA A 24 18.40 -22.77 -7.57
CA ALA A 24 17.28 -23.62 -7.17
C ALA A 24 15.92 -23.00 -7.55
N VAL A 25 15.75 -21.69 -7.44
CA VAL A 25 14.52 -20.99 -7.84
C VAL A 25 14.33 -21.01 -9.35
N LYS A 26 15.39 -20.73 -10.14
CA LYS A 26 15.34 -20.80 -11.61
C LYS A 26 15.04 -22.21 -12.09
N GLU A 27 15.72 -23.21 -11.55
CA GLU A 27 15.52 -24.60 -11.93
C GLU A 27 14.10 -25.08 -11.61
N ARG A 28 13.54 -24.64 -10.47
CA ARG A 28 12.17 -24.98 -10.07
C ARG A 28 11.13 -24.25 -10.91
N LEU A 29 11.36 -23.00 -11.30
CA LEU A 29 10.48 -22.26 -12.24
C LEU A 29 10.49 -22.87 -13.65
N LEU A 30 11.64 -23.33 -14.14
CA LEU A 30 11.79 -23.99 -15.43
C LEU A 30 11.11 -25.36 -15.47
N LYS A 31 11.36 -26.22 -14.46
CA LYS A 31 10.69 -27.54 -14.33
C LYS A 31 9.16 -27.40 -14.26
N THR A 32 8.66 -26.40 -13.54
CA THR A 32 7.21 -26.17 -13.38
C THR A 32 6.54 -25.46 -14.57
N SER A 33 7.32 -25.05 -15.59
CA SER A 33 6.78 -24.50 -16.85
C SER A 33 6.58 -25.60 -17.92
N GLN A 34 7.26 -26.73 -17.76
CA GLN A 34 7.17 -27.89 -18.66
C GLN A 34 6.06 -28.88 -18.22
N ASP A 35 5.67 -28.90 -16.94
CA ASP A 35 4.58 -29.72 -16.38
C ASP A 35 3.15 -29.21 -16.70
N LYS A 36 2.87 -28.87 -17.96
CA LYS A 36 1.50 -28.55 -18.41
C LYS A 36 0.67 -29.80 -18.78
N SER A 37 1.21 -31.01 -18.64
CA SER A 37 0.64 -32.23 -19.21
C SER A 37 0.45 -33.39 -18.22
N VAL A 38 -0.07 -33.13 -17.02
CA VAL A 38 -0.56 -34.22 -16.15
C VAL A 38 -1.90 -33.81 -15.53
N GLU A 39 -2.96 -34.03 -16.29
CA GLU A 39 -4.26 -34.38 -15.70
C GLU A 39 -4.13 -35.82 -15.17
N ASP A 40 -4.17 -36.03 -13.86
CA ASP A 40 -4.76 -37.26 -13.33
C ASP A 40 -5.16 -37.22 -11.84
N SER A 41 -6.39 -37.70 -11.63
CA SER A 41 -7.06 -38.29 -10.46
C SER A 41 -6.81 -37.77 -9.02
N THR A 42 -7.91 -37.20 -8.49
CA THR A 42 -8.52 -37.41 -7.15
C THR A 42 -7.79 -37.06 -5.84
N ALA A 43 -6.54 -36.61 -5.85
CA ALA A 43 -5.90 -35.97 -4.67
C ALA A 43 -5.30 -34.59 -4.95
N GLY A 44 -5.43 -34.09 -6.18
CA GLY A 44 -4.67 -32.95 -6.71
C GLY A 44 -5.26 -31.56 -6.46
N GLY A 45 -6.53 -31.42 -6.05
CA GLY A 45 -7.20 -30.12 -5.96
C GLY A 45 -6.53 -29.13 -5.00
N ASP A 46 -6.25 -29.56 -3.77
CA ASP A 46 -5.66 -28.70 -2.74
C ASP A 46 -4.17 -28.43 -2.98
N GLN A 47 -3.42 -29.39 -3.52
CA GLN A 47 -2.01 -29.17 -3.88
C GLN A 47 -1.85 -28.25 -5.09
N VAL A 48 -2.73 -28.36 -6.09
CA VAL A 48 -2.74 -27.46 -7.27
C VAL A 48 -3.16 -26.05 -6.85
N ASN A 49 -4.16 -25.93 -5.98
CA ASN A 49 -4.57 -24.65 -5.40
C ASN A 49 -3.47 -24.04 -4.52
N TYR A 50 -2.77 -24.84 -3.71
CA TYR A 50 -1.62 -24.40 -2.93
C TYR A 50 -0.47 -23.93 -3.82
N ARG A 51 -0.17 -24.64 -4.92
CA ARG A 51 0.88 -24.26 -5.88
C ARG A 51 0.50 -22.99 -6.65
N ARG A 52 -0.76 -22.81 -7.03
CA ARG A 52 -1.26 -21.60 -7.70
C ARG A 52 -1.30 -20.39 -6.75
N ALA A 53 -1.80 -20.57 -5.53
CA ALA A 53 -1.78 -19.58 -4.47
C ALA A 53 -0.34 -19.21 -4.09
N SER A 54 0.56 -20.17 -4.00
CA SER A 54 2.00 -19.92 -3.80
C SER A 54 2.61 -19.20 -4.98
N ARG A 55 2.23 -19.51 -6.24
CA ARG A 55 2.66 -18.76 -7.45
C ARG A 55 2.18 -17.32 -7.43
N LEU A 56 0.91 -17.08 -7.11
CA LEU A 56 0.31 -15.74 -7.06
C LEU A 56 0.80 -14.94 -5.85
N LEU A 57 0.93 -15.59 -4.69
CA LEU A 57 1.58 -15.01 -3.51
C LEU A 57 3.02 -14.69 -3.83
N PHE A 58 3.77 -15.59 -4.46
CA PHE A 58 5.16 -15.36 -4.87
C PHE A 58 5.27 -14.25 -5.92
N GLN A 59 4.38 -14.18 -6.93
CA GLN A 59 4.32 -13.08 -7.91
C GLN A 59 3.92 -11.76 -7.26
N ALA A 60 2.95 -11.76 -6.34
CA ALA A 60 2.60 -10.61 -5.51
C ALA A 60 3.71 -10.24 -4.51
N VAL A 61 4.58 -11.19 -4.15
CA VAL A 61 5.79 -11.02 -3.34
C VAL A 61 6.97 -10.50 -4.16
N LEU A 62 7.03 -10.79 -5.46
CA LEU A 62 8.10 -10.34 -6.37
C LEU A 62 7.83 -8.97 -7.02
N ALA A 63 6.57 -8.56 -7.18
CA ALA A 63 6.22 -7.30 -7.84
C ALA A 63 6.57 -6.03 -7.03
N ALA A 64 6.78 -6.17 -5.71
CA ALA A 64 7.24 -5.12 -4.82
C ALA A 64 8.33 -5.70 -3.91
N ALA A 65 9.40 -4.94 -3.61
CA ALA A 65 10.35 -5.38 -2.60
C ALA A 65 9.62 -5.47 -1.25
N LYS A 66 9.55 -6.67 -0.68
CA LYS A 66 8.89 -6.90 0.62
C LYS A 66 9.94 -7.03 1.69
N LEU A 67 9.80 -6.21 2.71
CA LEU A 67 10.70 -6.19 3.83
C LEU A 67 9.94 -6.65 5.08
N THR A 68 10.32 -7.81 5.60
CA THR A 68 9.94 -8.27 6.93
C THR A 68 11.07 -7.89 7.87
N PHE A 69 10.82 -6.98 8.80
CA PHE A 69 11.85 -6.47 9.68
C PHE A 69 11.85 -7.17 11.03
N PHE A 70 13.01 -7.13 11.70
CA PHE A 70 12.98 -7.17 13.15
C PHE A 70 12.21 -5.96 13.64
N GLU A 71 11.36 -6.18 14.63
CA GLU A 71 10.44 -5.20 15.20
C GLU A 71 11.11 -3.87 15.59
N GLN A 72 12.39 -3.92 16.02
CA GLN A 72 13.19 -2.74 16.37
C GLN A 72 13.59 -1.87 15.16
N LEU A 73 13.44 -2.40 13.94
CA LEU A 73 13.83 -1.76 12.69
C LEU A 73 12.63 -1.24 11.89
N GLU A 74 11.42 -1.42 12.40
CA GLU A 74 10.22 -0.94 11.71
C GLU A 74 10.15 0.58 11.63
N GLN A 75 10.77 1.33 12.54
CA GLN A 75 10.80 2.80 12.42
C GLN A 75 11.84 3.29 11.41
N PHE A 76 12.74 2.43 10.91
CA PHE A 76 13.74 2.87 9.95
C PHE A 76 13.10 3.04 8.55
N PRO A 77 13.41 4.11 7.80
CA PRO A 77 12.83 4.36 6.48
C PRO A 77 13.55 3.60 5.38
N TRP A 78 13.41 2.28 5.37
CA TRP A 78 14.10 1.40 4.43
C TRP A 78 13.85 1.76 2.96
N GLU A 79 12.67 2.28 2.65
CA GLU A 79 12.29 2.69 1.31
C GLU A 79 13.10 3.87 0.77
N MET A 80 13.84 4.57 1.64
CA MET A 80 14.73 5.68 1.28
C MET A 80 16.15 5.20 0.94
N ILE A 81 16.47 3.92 1.11
CA ILE A 81 17.79 3.39 0.75
C ILE A 81 17.95 3.43 -0.77
N SER A 82 19.13 3.87 -1.24
CA SER A 82 19.47 4.00 -2.66
C SER A 82 19.24 2.73 -3.48
N LEU A 83 19.45 1.55 -2.89
CA LEU A 83 19.19 0.24 -3.50
C LEU A 83 17.71 0.01 -3.85
N LEU A 84 16.80 0.60 -3.07
CA LEU A 84 15.36 0.49 -3.26
C LEU A 84 14.77 1.68 -4.03
N SER A 85 15.59 2.72 -4.28
CA SER A 85 15.17 3.88 -5.08
C SER A 85 14.70 3.42 -6.47
N GLY A 86 13.51 3.88 -6.86
CA GLY A 86 12.87 3.52 -8.13
C GLY A 86 12.16 2.16 -8.16
N HIS A 87 12.11 1.42 -7.05
CA HIS A 87 11.31 0.22 -6.93
C HIS A 87 10.06 0.49 -6.07
N PRO A 88 8.88 -0.06 -6.43
CA PRO A 88 7.75 -0.07 -5.53
C PRO A 88 8.08 -0.95 -4.31
N VAL A 89 7.88 -0.40 -3.11
CA VAL A 89 8.14 -1.08 -1.84
C VAL A 89 6.88 -1.02 -0.99
N VAL A 90 6.47 -2.17 -0.46
CA VAL A 90 5.37 -2.29 0.51
C VAL A 90 5.87 -3.17 1.64
N ARG A 91 5.64 -2.73 2.87
CA ARG A 91 6.03 -3.45 4.09
C ARG A 91 5.04 -4.56 4.39
N ALA A 92 5.52 -5.60 5.06
CA ALA A 92 4.66 -6.63 5.62
C ALA A 92 5.16 -6.98 7.03
N HIS A 93 4.27 -6.93 8.02
CA HIS A 93 4.60 -7.26 9.41
C HIS A 93 5.01 -8.72 9.57
N SER A 94 4.28 -9.65 8.94
CA SER A 94 4.60 -11.06 8.99
C SER A 94 4.15 -11.79 7.73
N LEU A 95 4.80 -12.93 7.44
CA LEU A 95 4.40 -13.79 6.33
C LEU A 95 2.99 -14.35 6.53
N HIS A 96 2.60 -14.63 7.78
CA HIS A 96 1.26 -15.11 8.11
C HIS A 96 0.20 -14.06 7.82
N MET A 97 0.40 -12.82 8.27
CA MET A 97 -0.52 -11.71 7.98
C MET A 97 -0.63 -11.48 6.47
N LEU A 98 0.50 -11.48 5.77
CA LEU A 98 0.53 -11.32 4.32
C LEU A 98 -0.22 -12.44 3.59
N HIS A 99 -0.05 -13.69 4.02
CA HIS A 99 -0.78 -14.82 3.46
C HIS A 99 -2.30 -14.73 3.74
N SER A 100 -2.70 -14.31 4.94
CA SER A 100 -4.10 -14.07 5.28
C SER A 100 -4.71 -12.99 4.40
N LEU A 101 -4.03 -11.84 4.23
CA LEU A 101 -4.46 -10.79 3.32
C LEU A 101 -4.55 -11.29 1.88
N PHE A 102 -3.55 -12.04 1.42
CA PHE A 102 -3.58 -12.65 0.09
C PHE A 102 -4.81 -13.53 -0.10
N LYS A 103 -5.17 -14.35 0.90
CA LYS A 103 -6.34 -15.26 0.82
C LYS A 103 -7.65 -14.50 0.78
N VAL A 104 -7.77 -13.41 1.53
CA VAL A 104 -8.97 -12.56 1.52
C VAL A 104 -9.14 -11.88 0.15
N HIS A 105 -8.05 -11.37 -0.42
CA HIS A 105 -8.05 -10.58 -1.66
C HIS A 105 -7.69 -11.39 -2.91
N GLU A 106 -7.63 -12.72 -2.84
CA GLU A 106 -7.11 -13.60 -3.91
C GLU A 106 -7.84 -13.39 -5.25
N LYS A 107 -9.15 -13.11 -5.17
CA LYS A 107 -10.01 -12.87 -6.35
C LYS A 107 -9.72 -11.55 -7.04
N ASP A 108 -9.23 -10.57 -6.29
CA ASP A 108 -8.97 -9.20 -6.76
C ASP A 108 -7.51 -9.01 -7.19
N ILE A 109 -6.65 -10.01 -6.97
CA ILE A 109 -5.24 -9.96 -7.34
C ILE A 109 -5.04 -10.32 -8.82
N LYS A 110 -4.47 -9.37 -9.59
CA LYS A 110 -4.04 -9.56 -10.98
C LYS A 110 -2.60 -9.09 -11.14
N ASN A 111 -1.77 -9.90 -11.80
CA ASN A 111 -0.34 -9.60 -12.02
C ASN A 111 0.39 -9.18 -10.73
N GLY A 112 0.09 -9.84 -9.62
CA GLY A 112 0.72 -9.58 -8.32
C GLY A 112 0.23 -8.34 -7.57
N HIS A 113 -0.80 -7.63 -8.06
CA HIS A 113 -1.38 -6.45 -7.41
C HIS A 113 -2.85 -6.69 -7.09
N VAL A 114 -3.33 -6.21 -5.95
CA VAL A 114 -4.78 -6.04 -5.74
C VAL A 114 -5.25 -4.95 -6.70
N VAL A 115 -6.23 -5.28 -7.54
CA VAL A 115 -6.76 -4.34 -8.53
C VAL A 115 -8.13 -3.86 -8.08
N SER A 116 -8.24 -2.59 -7.73
CA SER A 116 -9.55 -1.96 -7.59
C SER A 116 -10.17 -1.83 -8.99
N THR A 117 -11.37 -2.39 -9.13
CA THR A 117 -12.12 -2.36 -10.38
C THR A 117 -12.82 -1.02 -10.58
N ASN A 118 -13.01 -0.23 -9.52
CA ASN A 118 -13.69 1.05 -9.58
C ASN A 118 -12.95 2.16 -8.81
N PRO A 119 -12.04 2.92 -9.46
CA PRO A 119 -11.34 4.04 -8.83
C PRO A 119 -12.27 5.20 -8.41
N GLU A 120 -13.52 5.20 -8.86
CA GLU A 120 -14.52 6.19 -8.47
C GLU A 120 -15.23 5.83 -7.15
N LEU A 121 -15.07 4.59 -6.67
CA LEU A 121 -15.64 4.11 -5.42
C LEU A 121 -14.71 4.43 -4.24
N GLY A 122 -14.53 5.72 -3.97
CA GLY A 122 -13.75 6.19 -2.83
C GLY A 122 -14.57 6.97 -1.81
N ASN A 123 -14.07 6.99 -0.58
CA ASN A 123 -14.58 7.81 0.51
C ASN A 123 -13.47 8.68 1.12
N TYR A 124 -13.82 9.86 1.65
CA TYR A 124 -12.87 10.68 2.39
C TYR A 124 -13.44 11.28 3.68
N ILE A 125 -12.58 11.44 4.69
CA ILE A 125 -12.85 12.16 5.93
C ILE A 125 -11.68 13.12 6.16
N VAL A 126 -11.96 14.42 6.12
CA VAL A 126 -10.92 15.46 6.19
C VAL A 126 -11.24 16.51 7.25
N ASN A 127 -10.23 16.88 8.05
CA ASN A 127 -10.33 17.84 9.16
C ASN A 127 -11.54 17.60 10.11
N PRO A 128 -11.77 16.37 10.59
CA PRO A 128 -12.94 16.06 11.44
C PRO A 128 -12.99 16.82 12.78
N ASP A 129 -11.86 17.38 13.24
CA ASP A 129 -11.76 18.17 14.48
C ASP A 129 -11.89 19.69 14.26
N GLN A 130 -12.04 20.16 13.01
CA GLN A 130 -12.18 21.59 12.65
C GLN A 130 -11.04 22.49 13.14
N ASN A 131 -9.83 21.94 13.30
CA ASN A 131 -8.66 22.67 13.80
C ASN A 131 -7.50 22.73 12.80
N LEU A 132 -7.67 22.19 11.59
CA LEU A 132 -6.68 22.18 10.51
C LEU A 132 -7.21 22.86 9.23
N ASN A 133 -7.79 24.07 9.37
CA ASN A 133 -8.50 24.76 8.28
C ASN A 133 -7.65 24.96 7.03
N SER A 134 -6.38 25.36 7.19
CA SER A 134 -5.49 25.54 6.04
C SER A 134 -5.17 24.23 5.31
N MET A 135 -5.14 23.09 6.01
CA MET A 135 -5.00 21.77 5.38
C MET A 135 -6.30 21.39 4.67
N GLU A 136 -7.46 21.61 5.32
CA GLU A 136 -8.76 21.34 4.72
C GLU A 136 -8.93 22.04 3.38
N GLU A 137 -8.62 23.33 3.32
CA GLU A 137 -8.69 24.13 2.08
C GLU A 137 -7.79 23.54 0.99
N ARG A 138 -6.52 23.24 1.30
CA ARG A 138 -5.56 22.66 0.35
C ARG A 138 -6.04 21.31 -0.20
N ILE A 139 -6.43 20.40 0.70
CA ILE A 139 -6.90 19.07 0.32
C ILE A 139 -8.19 19.19 -0.51
N LYS A 140 -9.16 20.00 -0.06
CA LYS A 140 -10.45 20.17 -0.75
C LYS A 140 -10.29 20.72 -2.16
N MET A 141 -9.43 21.73 -2.35
CA MET A 141 -9.16 22.31 -3.67
C MET A 141 -8.58 21.31 -4.67
N SER A 142 -7.81 20.32 -4.21
CA SER A 142 -7.13 19.36 -5.08
C SER A 142 -7.89 18.04 -5.24
N LEU A 143 -8.46 17.54 -4.14
CA LEU A 143 -9.14 16.25 -4.06
C LEU A 143 -10.48 16.28 -4.83
N VAL A 144 -11.36 17.25 -4.51
CA VAL A 144 -12.73 17.28 -5.05
C VAL A 144 -12.78 17.30 -6.58
N PRO A 145 -11.97 18.11 -7.30
CA PRO A 145 -11.95 18.07 -8.76
C PRO A 145 -11.44 16.75 -9.36
N ARG A 146 -10.57 16.02 -8.64
CA ARG A 146 -10.03 14.73 -9.08
C ARG A 146 -10.93 13.56 -8.75
N THR A 147 -11.81 13.71 -7.76
CA THR A 147 -12.67 12.64 -7.26
C THR A 147 -14.14 13.08 -7.17
N PRO A 148 -14.78 13.51 -8.27
CA PRO A 148 -16.13 14.09 -8.24
C PRO A 148 -17.22 13.11 -7.76
N LYS A 149 -16.97 11.79 -7.84
CA LYS A 149 -17.89 10.73 -7.43
C LYS A 149 -17.62 10.19 -6.02
N TRP A 150 -16.49 10.56 -5.41
CA TRP A 150 -16.20 10.12 -4.05
C TRP A 150 -17.17 10.79 -3.08
N LYS A 151 -17.59 10.04 -2.07
CA LYS A 151 -18.41 10.56 -0.98
C LYS A 151 -17.50 10.93 0.19
N GLY A 152 -17.86 11.91 0.98
CA GLY A 152 -17.03 12.23 2.14
C GLY A 152 -17.46 13.48 2.86
N ILE A 153 -16.72 13.78 3.93
CA ILE A 153 -16.98 14.92 4.81
C ILE A 153 -15.73 15.75 5.02
N PHE A 154 -15.92 17.06 5.09
CA PHE A 154 -14.91 18.06 5.45
C PHE A 154 -15.39 18.79 6.69
N GLY A 155 -14.52 19.01 7.67
CA GLY A 155 -14.85 19.84 8.83
C GLY A 155 -15.98 19.27 9.70
N VAL A 156 -16.26 17.96 9.63
CA VAL A 156 -17.35 17.33 10.39
C VAL A 156 -16.85 16.05 11.04
N LYS A 157 -17.18 15.89 12.32
CA LYS A 157 -16.86 14.68 13.07
C LYS A 157 -17.73 13.50 12.57
N PRO A 158 -17.15 12.42 12.04
CA PRO A 158 -17.92 11.25 11.61
C PRO A 158 -18.52 10.53 12.82
N THR A 159 -19.70 9.93 12.62
CA THR A 159 -20.19 8.88 13.52
C THR A 159 -19.38 7.61 13.33
N SER A 160 -19.35 6.74 14.35
CA SER A 160 -18.69 5.42 14.26
C SER A 160 -19.22 4.61 13.07
N GLN A 161 -20.53 4.68 12.79
CA GLN A 161 -21.12 3.96 11.66
C GLN A 161 -20.69 4.54 10.31
N GLN A 162 -20.61 5.87 10.16
CA GLN A 162 -20.10 6.48 8.94
C GLN A 162 -18.65 6.08 8.67
N PHE A 163 -17.81 6.05 9.71
CA PHE A 163 -16.42 5.60 9.58
C PHE A 163 -16.34 4.11 9.21
N LYS A 164 -17.14 3.23 9.86
CA LYS A 164 -17.24 1.81 9.50
C LYS A 164 -17.64 1.62 8.04
N ASN A 165 -18.66 2.34 7.57
CA ASN A 165 -19.12 2.27 6.18
C ASN A 165 -18.05 2.76 5.20
N ALA A 166 -17.31 3.81 5.54
CA ALA A 166 -16.20 4.31 4.73
C ALA A 166 -15.10 3.26 4.51
N LEU A 167 -14.88 2.37 5.49
CA LEU A 167 -13.91 1.27 5.40
C LEU A 167 -14.44 0.02 4.68
N LYS A 168 -15.75 -0.25 4.78
CA LYS A 168 -16.37 -1.49 4.26
C LYS A 168 -16.92 -1.36 2.83
N ASP A 169 -17.51 -0.21 2.52
CA ASP A 169 -18.37 -0.05 1.35
C ASP A 169 -17.65 0.60 0.16
N TYR A 170 -16.34 0.87 0.30
CA TYR A 170 -15.52 1.57 -0.69
C TYR A 170 -14.19 0.86 -0.95
N ASP A 171 -13.62 1.10 -2.13
CA ASP A 171 -12.32 0.55 -2.52
C ASP A 171 -11.15 1.39 -1.98
N ILE A 172 -11.39 2.70 -1.76
CA ILE A 172 -10.38 3.65 -1.32
C ILE A 172 -10.95 4.48 -0.18
N PHE A 173 -10.19 4.59 0.92
CA PHE A 173 -10.53 5.44 2.05
C PHE A 173 -9.41 6.46 2.27
N PHE A 174 -9.72 7.75 2.14
CA PHE A 174 -8.78 8.84 2.37
C PHE A 174 -9.10 9.57 3.68
N TYR A 175 -8.22 9.46 4.66
CA TYR A 175 -8.30 10.17 5.91
C TYR A 175 -7.21 11.24 5.97
N SER A 176 -7.57 12.48 6.28
CA SER A 176 -6.60 13.54 6.61
C SER A 176 -7.04 14.30 7.86
N GLY A 177 -6.24 14.20 8.91
CA GLY A 177 -6.56 14.70 10.24
C GLY A 177 -5.55 14.21 11.27
N HIS A 178 -5.88 14.32 12.56
CA HIS A 178 -4.98 13.87 13.62
C HIS A 178 -4.88 12.33 13.65
N GLY A 179 -3.66 11.81 13.70
CA GLY A 179 -3.39 10.38 13.82
C GLY A 179 -3.97 9.54 12.69
N CYS A 180 -4.78 8.56 13.06
CA CYS A 180 -5.18 7.41 12.23
C CYS A 180 -6.70 7.14 12.26
N GLY A 181 -7.49 8.07 12.78
CA GLY A 181 -8.95 7.96 12.88
C GLY A 181 -9.48 7.16 14.08
N THR A 182 -8.61 6.63 14.95
CA THR A 182 -9.00 5.86 16.15
C THR A 182 -9.84 6.63 17.15
N LYS A 183 -9.77 7.97 17.11
CA LYS A 183 -10.65 8.88 17.87
C LYS A 183 -12.14 8.74 17.49
N TYR A 184 -12.42 8.29 16.27
CA TYR A 184 -13.78 8.18 15.72
C TYR A 184 -14.25 6.73 15.60
N LEU A 185 -13.31 5.80 15.43
CA LEU A 185 -13.57 4.37 15.41
C LEU A 185 -12.43 3.64 16.11
N VAL A 186 -12.68 3.10 17.30
CA VAL A 186 -11.67 2.40 18.10
C VAL A 186 -11.12 1.18 17.37
N GLY A 187 -9.85 0.84 17.61
CA GLY A 187 -9.14 -0.20 16.88
C GLY A 187 -9.83 -1.57 16.95
N GLU A 188 -10.38 -1.93 18.10
CA GLU A 188 -11.12 -3.18 18.31
C GLU A 188 -12.35 -3.30 17.41
N ASP A 189 -12.96 -2.17 17.06
CA ASP A 189 -14.10 -2.15 16.16
C ASP A 189 -13.68 -2.20 14.69
N ILE A 190 -12.49 -1.70 14.35
CA ILE A 190 -11.88 -1.90 13.03
C ILE A 190 -11.54 -3.37 12.83
N GLN A 191 -10.99 -4.04 13.85
CA GLN A 191 -10.62 -5.45 13.80
C GLN A 191 -11.82 -6.39 13.56
N LYS A 192 -13.02 -5.98 13.97
CA LYS A 192 -14.25 -6.78 13.84
C LYS A 192 -14.93 -6.65 12.48
N ILE A 193 -14.47 -5.74 11.62
CA ILE A 193 -15.02 -5.54 10.29
C ILE A 193 -14.03 -6.00 9.23
N GLN A 194 -14.55 -6.51 8.11
CA GLN A 194 -13.74 -6.73 6.92
C GLN A 194 -13.62 -5.40 6.18
N VAL A 195 -12.49 -4.72 6.35
CA VAL A 195 -12.08 -3.51 5.65
C VAL A 195 -11.80 -3.86 4.20
N GLN A 196 -12.65 -3.36 3.30
CA GLN A 196 -12.51 -3.49 1.86
C GLN A 196 -11.51 -2.45 1.34
N ALA A 197 -11.53 -1.25 1.93
CA ALA A 197 -10.82 -0.10 1.41
C ALA A 197 -9.30 -0.18 1.61
N ALA A 198 -8.55 0.23 0.59
CA ALA A 198 -7.18 0.70 0.76
C ALA A 198 -7.19 1.96 1.63
N SER A 199 -6.60 1.88 2.82
CA SER A 199 -6.69 2.93 3.84
C SER A 199 -5.52 3.90 3.74
N LEU A 200 -5.78 5.10 3.24
CA LEU A 200 -4.82 6.20 3.17
C LEU A 200 -4.98 7.09 4.42
N LEU A 201 -4.09 6.94 5.38
CA LEU A 201 -4.16 7.56 6.70
C LEU A 201 -3.12 8.69 6.82
N PHE A 202 -3.49 9.91 6.44
CA PHE A 202 -2.63 11.08 6.48
C PHE A 202 -2.82 11.88 7.78
N GLY A 203 -2.21 11.36 8.83
CA GLY A 203 -2.01 12.08 10.09
C GLY A 203 -0.71 11.63 10.73
N CYS A 204 -0.18 12.44 11.65
CA CYS A 204 1.07 12.16 12.34
C CYS A 204 1.05 10.77 12.99
N ASP A 205 2.12 10.00 12.80
CA ASP A 205 2.30 8.68 13.43
C ASP A 205 1.18 7.66 13.10
N SER A 206 0.50 7.82 11.95
CA SER A 206 -0.68 7.01 11.61
C SER A 206 -0.41 5.51 11.46
N ILE A 207 0.81 5.14 11.07
CA ILE A 207 1.28 3.75 10.95
C ILE A 207 2.52 3.47 11.83
N GLY A 208 2.84 4.38 12.73
CA GLY A 208 3.92 4.19 13.69
C GLY A 208 3.61 3.06 14.67
N LEU A 209 4.68 2.37 15.08
CA LEU A 209 4.61 1.35 16.12
C LEU A 209 5.17 1.89 17.42
N MET A 210 4.43 1.65 18.50
CA MET A 210 4.84 1.94 19.87
C MET A 210 5.63 0.76 20.43
N SER A 211 6.80 1.07 20.99
CA SER A 211 7.65 0.09 21.66
C SER A 211 7.01 -0.39 22.97
N LEU A 212 6.60 -1.65 23.06
CA LEU A 212 6.00 -2.23 24.28
C LEU A 212 7.02 -2.93 25.20
N GLY A 213 8.29 -2.95 24.82
CA GLY A 213 9.39 -3.52 25.59
C GLY A 213 10.13 -4.58 24.79
N ARG A 214 10.71 -5.58 25.48
CA ARG A 214 11.48 -6.66 24.82
C ARG A 214 10.72 -7.97 24.64
N LEU A 215 9.63 -8.15 25.37
CA LEU A 215 8.90 -9.42 25.47
C LEU A 215 7.56 -9.41 24.75
N VAL A 216 7.10 -8.23 24.33
CA VAL A 216 5.80 -8.01 23.72
C VAL A 216 6.03 -7.36 22.38
N GLU A 217 5.31 -7.84 21.37
CA GLU A 217 5.34 -7.25 20.04
C GLU A 217 4.83 -5.80 20.08
N ASN A 218 5.54 -4.92 19.39
CA ASN A 218 5.19 -3.53 19.22
C ASN A 218 3.80 -3.42 18.62
N TRP A 219 3.07 -2.41 19.08
CA TRP A 219 1.69 -2.22 18.73
C TRP A 219 1.46 -0.83 18.17
N GLY A 220 0.59 -0.75 17.17
CA GLY A 220 0.22 0.48 16.50
C GLY A 220 -1.19 0.35 15.92
N THR A 221 -1.67 1.45 15.36
CA THR A 221 -3.01 1.43 14.77
C THR A 221 -3.03 0.64 13.46
N ALA A 222 -1.92 0.62 12.71
CA ALA A 222 -1.82 -0.14 11.46
C ALA A 222 -2.20 -1.62 11.65
N GLN A 223 -1.83 -2.26 12.78
CA GLN A 223 -2.25 -3.63 13.08
C GLN A 223 -3.77 -3.79 13.09
N SER A 224 -4.52 -2.83 13.65
CA SER A 224 -5.99 -2.92 13.72
C SER A 224 -6.64 -2.95 12.34
N TYR A 225 -6.12 -2.16 11.40
CA TYR A 225 -6.58 -2.15 10.01
C TYR A 225 -6.18 -3.43 9.25
N LEU A 226 -4.98 -3.98 9.50
CA LEU A 226 -4.55 -5.24 8.88
C LEU A 226 -5.32 -6.45 9.41
N ILE A 227 -5.61 -6.49 10.71
CA ILE A 227 -6.48 -7.51 11.32
C ILE A 227 -7.90 -7.40 10.74
N GLY A 228 -8.39 -6.18 10.53
CA GLY A 228 -9.60 -5.91 9.75
C GLY A 228 -9.47 -6.25 8.26
N CYS A 229 -8.37 -6.87 7.81
CA CYS A 229 -8.12 -7.31 6.44
C CYS A 229 -8.01 -6.19 5.39
N SER A 230 -7.67 -4.96 5.80
CA SER A 230 -7.41 -3.88 4.82
C SER A 230 -6.30 -4.32 3.85
N PRO A 231 -6.51 -4.21 2.52
CA PRO A 231 -5.56 -4.72 1.53
C PRO A 231 -4.21 -3.98 1.61
N CYS A 232 -4.23 -2.67 1.84
CA CYS A 232 -3.04 -1.85 2.02
C CYS A 232 -3.38 -0.64 2.88
N ILE A 233 -2.42 -0.24 3.70
CA ILE A 233 -2.47 0.97 4.51
C ILE A 233 -1.31 1.85 4.07
N VAL A 234 -1.57 3.13 3.82
CA VAL A 234 -0.54 4.14 3.57
C VAL A 234 -0.60 5.17 4.66
N GLY A 235 0.54 5.56 5.21
CA GLY A 235 0.58 6.57 6.27
C GLY A 235 2.00 7.00 6.61
N THR A 236 2.17 7.58 7.79
CA THR A 236 3.46 8.06 8.28
C THR A 236 3.95 7.30 9.50
N LEU A 237 5.23 6.92 9.49
CA LEU A 237 5.91 6.15 10.55
C LEU A 237 6.19 6.95 11.83
N TRP A 238 6.19 8.28 11.75
CA TRP A 238 6.43 9.19 12.88
C TRP A 238 5.71 10.53 12.64
N ALA A 239 5.85 11.47 13.58
CA ALA A 239 5.24 12.80 13.47
C ALA A 239 5.86 13.64 12.33
N VAL A 240 5.00 14.20 11.49
CA VAL A 240 5.41 14.95 10.28
C VAL A 240 4.80 16.36 10.27
N THR A 241 5.30 17.22 9.38
CA THR A 241 4.74 18.55 9.16
C THR A 241 3.56 18.51 8.18
N ASP A 242 2.48 19.23 8.48
CA ASP A 242 1.23 19.21 7.72
C ASP A 242 1.40 19.52 6.23
N GLN A 243 2.14 20.59 5.87
CA GLN A 243 2.16 21.09 4.49
C GLN A 243 2.84 20.13 3.50
N ASP A 244 3.94 19.50 3.89
CA ASP A 244 4.63 18.53 3.03
C ASP A 244 3.87 17.19 2.98
N THR A 245 3.19 16.82 4.06
CA THR A 245 2.32 15.63 4.10
C THR A 245 1.16 15.78 3.13
N ASP A 246 0.49 16.94 3.12
CA ASP A 246 -0.59 17.24 2.18
C ASP A 246 -0.13 17.13 0.72
N ARG A 247 1.06 17.68 0.41
CA ARG A 247 1.64 17.62 -0.95
C ARG A 247 1.87 16.18 -1.38
N LEU A 248 2.54 15.39 -0.54
CA LEU A 248 2.82 13.99 -0.81
C LEU A 248 1.52 13.18 -0.98
N ALA A 249 0.55 13.37 -0.09
CA ALA A 249 -0.73 12.69 -0.12
C ALA A 249 -1.50 12.97 -1.42
N LEU A 250 -1.63 14.25 -1.78
CA LEU A 250 -2.35 14.69 -2.97
C LEU A 250 -1.64 14.25 -4.25
N ASN A 251 -0.32 14.38 -4.32
CA ASN A 251 0.41 13.97 -5.50
C ASN A 251 0.45 12.46 -5.66
N MET A 252 0.56 11.69 -4.58
CA MET A 252 0.38 10.25 -4.62
C MET A 252 -1.00 9.91 -5.21
N LEU A 253 -2.06 10.53 -4.70
CA LEU A 253 -3.40 10.30 -5.20
C LEU A 253 -3.57 10.72 -6.68
N HIS A 254 -2.95 11.83 -7.10
CA HIS A 254 -2.98 12.29 -8.49
C HIS A 254 -2.36 11.29 -9.46
N HIS A 255 -1.25 10.66 -9.08
CA HIS A 255 -0.58 9.62 -9.86
C HIS A 255 -1.32 8.28 -9.80
N TRP A 256 -2.01 8.01 -8.68
CA TRP A 256 -2.72 6.76 -8.49
C TRP A 256 -4.08 6.74 -9.21
N LEU A 257 -4.77 7.86 -9.29
CA LEU A 257 -6.05 7.98 -10.01
C LEU A 257 -5.87 8.17 -11.52
N PRO A 258 -6.81 7.66 -12.35
CA PRO A 258 -6.80 7.92 -13.79
C PRO A 258 -6.71 9.42 -14.12
N PRO A 259 -5.94 9.81 -15.15
CA PRO A 259 -5.81 11.22 -15.53
C PRO A 259 -7.17 11.77 -16.01
N THR A 260 -7.48 13.02 -15.64
CA THR A 260 -8.67 13.69 -16.19
C THR A 260 -8.51 13.96 -17.68
N GLU A 261 -9.62 14.21 -18.39
CA GLU A 261 -9.57 14.57 -19.82
C GLU A 261 -8.74 15.83 -20.08
N GLU A 262 -8.75 16.80 -19.17
CA GLU A 262 -7.89 17.98 -19.25
C GLU A 262 -6.41 17.63 -19.10
N MET A 263 -6.06 16.71 -18.19
CA MET A 263 -4.70 16.21 -18.03
C MET A 263 -4.25 15.45 -19.26
N LYS A 264 -5.10 14.58 -19.84
CA LYS A 264 -4.81 13.87 -21.09
C LYS A 264 -4.53 14.83 -22.23
N LYS A 265 -5.36 15.89 -22.38
CA LYS A 265 -5.15 16.97 -23.37
C LYS A 265 -3.81 17.68 -23.16
N ARG A 266 -3.48 18.05 -21.92
CA ARG A 266 -2.18 18.67 -21.60
C ARG A 266 -1.01 17.74 -21.91
N MET A 267 -1.11 16.46 -21.56
CA MET A 267 -0.07 15.47 -21.83
C MET A 267 0.13 15.22 -23.33
N SER A 268 -0.93 15.29 -24.14
CA SER A 268 -0.83 15.18 -25.61
C SER A 268 -0.14 16.39 -26.27
N LEU A 269 -0.07 17.53 -25.58
CA LEU A 269 0.57 18.75 -26.08
C LEU A 269 2.07 18.84 -25.74
N VAL A 270 2.60 17.95 -24.89
CA VAL A 270 4.02 17.93 -24.50
C VAL A 270 4.83 17.11 -25.51
N GLU A 271 5.82 17.74 -26.14
CA GLU A 271 6.67 17.07 -27.14
C GLU A 271 7.48 15.90 -26.54
N PRO A 272 7.77 14.84 -27.32
CA PRO A 272 8.47 13.64 -26.85
C PRO A 272 9.87 13.89 -26.28
N LYS A 273 10.53 14.99 -26.65
CA LYS A 273 11.91 15.31 -26.25
C LYS A 273 12.01 15.91 -24.85
N ASP A 274 10.92 16.49 -24.33
CA ASP A 274 10.82 17.01 -22.96
C ASP A 274 10.29 15.98 -21.97
N LYS A 275 10.04 14.75 -22.42
CA LYS A 275 9.85 13.58 -21.57
C LYS A 275 11.19 13.20 -20.92
N ARG A 276 11.71 14.06 -20.03
CA ARG A 276 12.62 13.56 -18.98
C ARG A 276 11.91 12.34 -18.39
N PRO A 277 12.60 11.22 -18.11
CA PRO A 277 11.99 10.16 -17.34
C PRO A 277 11.52 10.86 -16.07
N LEU A 278 10.21 11.06 -15.94
CA LEU A 278 9.60 11.64 -14.76
C LEU A 278 10.06 10.67 -13.69
N ARG A 279 11.08 11.06 -12.91
CA ARG A 279 11.50 10.30 -11.75
C ARG A 279 10.31 10.46 -10.82
N ASN A 280 9.30 9.60 -11.00
CA ASN A 280 8.04 9.51 -10.26
C ASN A 280 8.31 9.02 -8.84
N ASP A 281 9.41 9.48 -8.25
CA ASP A 281 9.69 9.28 -6.85
C ASP A 281 8.90 10.38 -6.15
N LEU A 282 7.62 10.08 -5.86
CA LEU A 282 6.70 10.95 -5.10
C LEU A 282 7.39 11.58 -3.88
N ARG A 283 8.36 10.86 -3.33
CA ARG A 283 9.20 11.24 -2.19
C ARG A 283 10.09 12.47 -2.44
N GLN A 284 10.40 12.83 -3.68
CA GLN A 284 11.22 14.01 -4.01
C GLN A 284 10.43 15.33 -3.97
N GLU A 285 9.11 15.28 -3.81
CA GLU A 285 8.26 16.47 -3.78
C GLU A 285 8.17 17.12 -2.39
N ALA A 286 8.45 16.35 -1.34
CA ALA A 286 8.60 16.92 0.00
C ALA A 286 9.91 17.71 0.09
N ARG A 287 9.85 18.87 0.74
CA ARG A 287 11.03 19.72 0.95
C ARG A 287 11.96 19.13 1.98
N GLN A 288 11.39 18.42 2.96
CA GLN A 288 12.13 17.80 4.04
C GLN A 288 12.24 16.29 3.84
N PHE A 289 13.47 15.78 3.89
CA PHE A 289 13.75 14.35 3.87
C PHE A 289 12.98 13.62 4.98
N MET A 290 12.91 14.20 6.19
CA MET A 290 12.23 13.58 7.33
C MET A 290 10.73 13.38 7.11
N THR A 291 10.06 14.27 6.36
CA THR A 291 8.64 14.09 6.02
C THR A 291 8.47 13.05 4.94
N SER A 292 9.32 13.10 3.91
CA SER A 292 9.33 12.13 2.82
C SER A 292 9.59 10.70 3.29
N ALA A 293 10.59 10.53 4.16
CA ALA A 293 11.02 9.26 4.71
C ALA A 293 9.99 8.63 5.65
N ALA A 294 9.09 9.43 6.23
CA ALA A 294 8.03 8.91 7.08
C ALA A 294 6.97 8.14 6.29
N PHE A 295 6.79 8.45 4.99
CA PHE A 295 5.75 7.84 4.15
C PHE A 295 6.08 6.39 3.79
N ALA A 296 5.25 5.48 4.30
CA ALA A 296 5.35 4.06 4.00
C ALA A 296 3.97 3.44 3.72
N ALA A 297 4.00 2.31 3.03
CA ALA A 297 2.84 1.48 2.74
C ALA A 297 3.02 0.11 3.39
N ILE A 298 1.94 -0.46 3.93
CA ILE A 298 1.93 -1.76 4.60
C ILE A 298 0.79 -2.62 4.04
N GLY A 299 1.08 -3.87 3.65
CA GLY A 299 0.09 -4.83 3.16
C GLY A 299 0.43 -5.39 1.78
N LEU A 300 -0.58 -5.47 0.91
CA LEU A 300 -0.48 -5.92 -0.47
C LEU A 300 -0.25 -4.72 -1.41
N PRO A 301 0.54 -4.87 -2.49
CA PRO A 301 0.63 -3.83 -3.50
C PRO A 301 -0.71 -3.66 -4.23
N ILE A 302 -1.13 -2.40 -4.45
CA ILE A 302 -2.43 -2.07 -5.05
C ILE A 302 -2.23 -1.25 -6.32
N LYS A 303 -3.01 -1.57 -7.36
CA LYS A 303 -3.11 -0.79 -8.60
C LYS A 303 -4.57 -0.38 -8.81
N LEU A 304 -4.81 0.92 -9.01
CA LEU A 304 -6.11 1.40 -9.46
C LEU A 304 -6.17 1.27 -10.97
N HIS A 305 -7.24 0.64 -11.49
CA HIS A 305 -7.50 0.44 -12.90
C HIS A 305 -6.60 -0.61 -13.61
N SER A 306 -7.26 -1.49 -14.37
CA SER A 306 -6.63 -2.52 -15.19
C SER A 306 -6.38 -2.03 -16.61
N GLU A 307 -5.32 -1.25 -16.84
CA GLU A 307 -4.69 -1.24 -18.18
C GLU A 307 -3.87 -2.54 -18.31
N PHE A 308 -4.58 -3.68 -18.43
CA PHE A 308 -4.01 -5.00 -18.71
C PHE A 308 -4.82 -5.78 -19.76
N ASP A 309 -5.72 -5.10 -20.48
CA ASP A 309 -6.29 -5.61 -21.73
C ASP A 309 -5.58 -4.93 -22.92
#